data_AF-A0AAE4HZZ4-F1
#
_entry.id   AF-A0AAE4HZZ4-F1
#
_cell.length_a   1.000
_cell.length_b   1.000
_cell.length_c   1.000
_cell.angle_alpha   90.00
_cell.angle_beta   90.00
_cell.angle_gamma   90.00
#
_symmetry.space_group_name_H-M   'P 1'
#
loop_
_entity.id
_entity.type
_entity.pdbx_description
1 polymer ?
#
loop_
_entity_poly.entity_id
_entity_poly.type
_entity_poly.pdbx_seq_one_letter_code
_entity_poly.pdbx_strand_id
1 'polypeptide(L)'
;MGYRVQFTISDDEKVELEKQAATEGFPNLAELCKYRALQGKSTYATLFKRMVERIENLPRGSKFKLRDLIDTPPTLLGRWLYDNVANKKIANVKHIGNDGSDAEEYEKL
;
A
#
# COMPACT_ATOMS: atom_id res chain seq x y z
N MET A 1 -23.91 -5.74 2.41
CA MET A 1 -24.41 -4.51 1.75
C MET A 1 -23.38 -3.42 1.95
N GLY A 2 -22.89 -2.80 0.87
CA GLY A 2 -21.87 -1.75 0.94
C GLY A 2 -22.50 -0.39 0.63
N TYR A 3 -22.08 0.65 1.35
CA TYR A 3 -22.50 2.04 1.11
C TYR A 3 -21.32 2.85 0.59
N ARG A 4 -21.58 3.75 -0.36
CA ARG A 4 -20.56 4.63 -0.94
C ARG A 4 -20.64 6.01 -0.28
N VAL A 5 -19.49 6.52 0.13
CA VAL A 5 -19.33 7.91 0.59
C VAL A 5 -18.40 8.60 -0.39
N GLN A 6 -18.80 9.77 -0.90
CA GLN A 6 -18.01 10.60 -1.80
C GLN A 6 -18.10 12.05 -1.35
N PHE A 7 -17.00 12.77 -1.44
CA PHE A 7 -16.94 14.20 -1.18
C PHE A 7 -15.95 14.84 -2.17
N THR A 8 -16.15 16.11 -2.44
CA THR A 8 -15.30 16.90 -3.35
C THR A 8 -14.32 17.69 -2.49
N ILE A 9 -13.07 17.76 -2.93
CA ILE A 9 -12.01 18.55 -2.31
C ILE A 9 -11.36 19.45 -3.36
N SER A 10 -10.76 20.54 -2.92
CA SER A 10 -9.92 21.40 -3.74
C SER A 10 -8.55 20.77 -4.03
N ASP A 11 -7.81 21.35 -4.98
CA ASP A 11 -6.46 20.90 -5.30
C ASP A 11 -5.50 21.07 -4.11
N ASP A 12 -5.64 22.17 -3.35
CA ASP A 12 -4.82 22.43 -2.16
C ASP A 12 -5.10 21.40 -1.05
N GLU A 13 -6.38 21.09 -0.80
CA GLU A 13 -6.78 20.06 0.17
C GLU A 13 -6.26 18.67 -0.24
N LYS A 14 -6.29 18.37 -1.53
CA LYS A 14 -5.74 17.11 -2.05
C LYS A 14 -4.24 16.99 -1.76
N VAL A 15 -3.47 18.05 -2.04
CA VAL A 15 -2.02 18.05 -1.78
C VAL A 15 -1.72 17.85 -0.30
N GLU A 16 -2.50 18.49 0.58
CA GLU A 16 -2.34 18.33 2.01
C GLU A 16 -2.65 16.91 2.48
N LEU A 17 -3.77 16.33 2.02
CA LEU A 17 -4.16 14.97 2.37
C LEU A 17 -3.20 13.91 1.84
N GLU A 18 -2.63 14.11 0.65
CA GLU A 18 -1.59 13.22 0.10
C GLU A 18 -0.32 13.25 0.94
N LYS A 19 0.11 14.44 1.42
CA LYS A 19 1.23 14.56 2.35
C LYS A 19 0.94 13.83 3.67
N GLN A 20 -0.23 14.05 4.25
CA GLN A 20 -0.64 13.39 5.49
C GLN A 20 -0.69 11.86 5.33
N ALA A 21 -1.24 11.37 4.21
CA ALA A 21 -1.28 9.93 3.92
C ALA A 21 0.14 9.34 3.86
N ALA A 22 1.08 10.03 3.22
CA ALA A 22 2.48 9.59 3.16
C ALA A 22 3.15 9.61 4.53
N THR A 23 2.98 10.67 5.32
CA THR A 23 3.56 10.80 6.67
C THR A 23 3.01 9.75 7.64
N GLU A 24 1.72 9.44 7.57
CA GLU A 24 1.08 8.46 8.46
C GLU A 24 1.18 7.01 7.95
N GLY A 25 1.81 6.78 6.78
CA GLY A 25 2.06 5.46 6.22
C GLY A 25 0.84 4.78 5.59
N PHE A 26 -0.09 5.55 5.03
CA PHE A 26 -1.24 5.02 4.29
C PHE A 26 -0.89 4.80 2.81
N PRO A 27 -1.51 3.80 2.14
CA PRO A 27 -1.24 3.50 0.75
C PRO A 27 -1.68 4.61 -0.21
N ASN A 28 -2.71 5.37 0.16
CA ASN A 28 -3.29 6.46 -0.62
C ASN A 28 -4.19 7.36 0.26
N LEU A 29 -4.61 8.49 -0.32
CA LEU A 29 -5.60 9.43 0.22
C LEU A 29 -6.89 8.74 0.69
N ALA A 30 -7.46 7.83 -0.12
CA ALA A 30 -8.78 7.27 0.16
C ALA A 30 -8.79 6.42 1.45
N GLU A 31 -7.73 5.64 1.69
CA GLU A 31 -7.59 4.87 2.92
C GLU A 31 -7.38 5.76 4.14
N LEU A 32 -6.65 6.88 4.01
CA LEU A 32 -6.56 7.89 5.08
C LEU A 32 -7.95 8.45 5.41
N CYS A 33 -8.69 8.92 4.41
CA CYS A 33 -10.02 9.50 4.60
C CYS A 33 -10.99 8.49 5.21
N LYS A 34 -10.95 7.25 4.75
CA LYS A 34 -11.76 6.15 5.30
C LYS A 34 -11.37 5.83 6.73
N TYR A 35 -10.07 5.79 7.04
CA TYR A 35 -9.59 5.56 8.40
C TYR A 35 -10.10 6.65 9.35
N ARG A 36 -10.02 7.92 8.95
CA ARG A 36 -10.53 9.05 9.74
C ARG A 36 -12.06 9.01 9.90
N ALA A 37 -12.79 8.82 8.80
CA ALA A 37 -14.25 8.74 8.81
C ALA A 37 -14.78 7.59 9.68
N LEU A 38 -14.05 6.48 9.75
CA LEU A 38 -14.40 5.30 10.54
C LEU A 38 -13.70 5.26 11.92
N GLN A 39 -13.09 6.35 12.37
CA GLN A 39 -12.43 6.46 13.67
C GLN A 39 -11.41 5.34 13.93
N GLY A 40 -10.61 5.02 12.92
CA GLY A 40 -9.50 4.07 13.01
C GLY A 40 -9.85 2.60 12.79
N LYS A 41 -11.10 2.26 12.48
CA LYS A 41 -11.55 0.87 12.29
C LYS A 41 -11.20 0.26 10.92
N SER A 42 -10.25 0.83 10.16
CA SER A 42 -9.91 0.32 8.82
C SER A 42 -8.88 -0.83 8.88
N THR A 43 -9.34 -2.06 8.71
CA THR A 43 -8.52 -3.29 8.67
C THR A 43 -7.49 -3.29 7.53
N TYR A 44 -7.75 -2.59 6.43
CA TYR A 44 -6.84 -2.58 5.27
C TYR A 44 -5.62 -1.69 5.47
N ALA A 45 -5.78 -0.58 6.20
CA ALA A 45 -4.67 0.31 6.52
C ALA A 45 -3.64 -0.39 7.43
N THR A 46 -4.10 -1.13 8.43
CA THR A 46 -3.22 -1.91 9.32
C THR A 46 -2.52 -3.04 8.58
N LEU A 47 -3.23 -3.73 7.68
CA LEU A 47 -2.64 -4.73 6.76
C LEU A 47 -1.53 -4.13 5.90
N PHE A 48 -1.75 -2.94 5.33
CA PHE A 48 -0.73 -2.27 4.51
C PHE A 48 0.51 -1.91 5.33
N LYS A 49 0.34 -1.33 6.51
CA LYS A 49 1.48 -1.02 7.41
C LYS A 49 2.28 -2.27 7.75
N ARG A 50 1.61 -3.36 8.11
CA ARG A 50 2.26 -4.65 8.40
C ARG A 50 3.01 -5.21 7.20
N MET A 51 2.47 -5.05 5.99
CA MET A 51 3.15 -5.45 4.76
C MET A 51 4.44 -4.63 4.57
N VAL A 52 4.38 -3.31 4.71
CA VAL A 52 5.55 -2.43 4.58
C VAL A 52 6.60 -2.77 5.63
N GLU A 53 6.22 -2.96 6.89
CA GLU A 53 7.13 -3.38 7.96
C GLU A 53 7.82 -4.71 7.65
N ARG A 54 7.09 -5.70 7.12
CA ARG A 54 7.69 -6.98 6.71
C ARG A 54 8.70 -6.79 5.57
N ILE A 55 8.41 -5.94 4.60
CA ILE A 55 9.33 -5.58 3.50
C ILE A 55 10.58 -4.89 4.04
N GLU A 56 10.46 -4.01 5.02
CA GLU A 56 11.60 -3.32 5.62
C GLU A 56 12.54 -4.27 6.36
N ASN A 57 11.99 -5.30 7.00
CA ASN A 57 12.75 -6.31 7.73
C ASN A 57 13.35 -7.42 6.84
N LEU A 58 13.06 -7.42 5.52
CA LEU A 58 13.67 -8.37 4.62
C LEU A 58 15.17 -8.11 4.45
N PRO A 59 16.00 -9.16 4.36
CA PRO A 59 17.40 -9.01 3.99
C PRO A 59 17.57 -8.36 2.62
N ARG A 60 18.56 -7.49 2.49
CA ARG A 60 18.99 -6.91 1.21
C ARG A 60 19.36 -8.02 0.22
N GLY A 61 18.93 -7.89 -1.03
CA GLY A 61 19.09 -8.89 -2.10
C GLY A 61 18.07 -10.03 -2.07
N SER A 62 17.17 -10.06 -1.09
CA SER A 62 16.10 -11.07 -1.06
C SER A 62 15.02 -10.77 -2.11
N LYS A 63 14.50 -11.84 -2.72
CA LYS A 63 13.34 -11.78 -3.60
C LYS A 63 12.10 -12.24 -2.84
N PHE A 64 10.97 -11.61 -3.11
CA PHE A 64 9.71 -11.93 -2.45
C PHE A 64 8.52 -11.67 -3.35
N LYS A 65 7.43 -12.37 -3.07
CA LYS A 65 6.08 -12.12 -3.58
C LYS A 65 5.20 -11.66 -2.43
N LEU A 66 4.10 -10.99 -2.75
CA LEU A 66 3.18 -10.49 -1.72
C LEU A 66 2.65 -11.60 -0.79
N ARG A 67 2.40 -12.80 -1.34
CA ARG A 67 1.92 -13.96 -0.58
C ARG A 67 2.93 -14.47 0.46
N ASP A 68 4.21 -14.19 0.27
CA ASP A 68 5.26 -14.57 1.23
C ASP A 68 5.25 -13.63 2.43
N LEU A 69 4.70 -12.42 2.26
CA LEU A 69 4.63 -11.39 3.28
C LEU A 69 3.31 -11.36 4.02
N ILE A 70 2.20 -11.72 3.39
CA ILE A 70 0.88 -11.70 4.01
C ILE A 70 0.13 -12.94 3.52
N ASP A 71 -0.30 -13.78 4.47
CA ASP A 71 -1.10 -14.96 4.16
C ASP A 71 -2.42 -14.52 3.50
N THR A 72 -2.76 -15.10 2.35
CA THR A 72 -3.98 -14.80 1.58
C THR A 72 -4.20 -13.30 1.35
N PRO A 73 -3.28 -12.62 0.63
CA PRO A 73 -3.34 -11.17 0.51
C PRO A 73 -4.57 -10.75 -0.32
N PRO A 74 -5.33 -9.73 0.10
CA PRO A 74 -6.40 -9.20 -0.71
C PRO A 74 -5.84 -8.54 -1.97
N THR A 75 -6.53 -8.66 -3.11
CA THR A 75 -6.08 -8.13 -4.41
C THR A 75 -5.71 -6.65 -4.36
N LEU A 76 -6.44 -5.87 -3.55
CA LEU A 76 -6.20 -4.44 -3.35
C LEU A 76 -4.80 -4.14 -2.78
N LEU A 77 -4.29 -5.01 -1.92
CA LEU A 77 -2.97 -4.86 -1.31
C LEU A 77 -1.85 -5.01 -2.36
N GLY A 78 -2.01 -5.95 -3.29
CA GLY A 78 -1.08 -6.12 -4.42
C GLY A 78 -1.04 -4.91 -5.34
N ARG A 79 -2.21 -4.33 -5.65
CA ARG A 79 -2.27 -3.07 -6.40
C ARG A 79 -1.55 -1.95 -5.68
N TRP A 80 -1.76 -1.80 -4.37
CA TRP A 80 -1.07 -0.77 -3.60
C TRP A 80 0.43 -0.98 -3.53
N LEU A 81 0.91 -2.22 -3.37
CA LEU A 81 2.34 -2.52 -3.41
C LEU A 81 2.94 -2.12 -4.76
N TYR A 82 2.33 -2.54 -5.86
CA TYR A 82 2.77 -2.18 -7.21
C TYR A 82 2.83 -0.66 -7.40
N ASP A 83 1.74 0.05 -7.12
CA ASP A 83 1.65 1.50 -7.29
C ASP A 83 2.66 2.24 -6.41
N ASN A 84 2.85 1.82 -5.15
CA ASN A 84 3.77 2.50 -4.23
C ASN A 84 5.25 2.21 -4.54
N VAL A 85 5.58 1.03 -5.07
CA VAL A 85 6.93 0.73 -5.56
C VAL A 85 7.22 1.52 -6.84
N ALA A 86 6.28 1.54 -7.80
CA ALA A 86 6.43 2.30 -9.04
C ALA A 86 6.60 3.81 -8.78
N ASN A 87 5.90 4.35 -7.79
CA ASN A 87 6.00 5.75 -7.37
C ASN A 87 7.14 6.03 -6.37
N LYS A 88 8.03 5.06 -6.10
CA LYS A 88 9.17 5.18 -5.16
C LYS A 88 8.76 5.58 -3.73
N LYS A 89 7.54 5.27 -3.31
CA LYS A 89 7.04 5.50 -1.94
C LYS A 89 7.48 4.41 -0.97
N ILE A 90 7.66 3.18 -1.46
CA ILE A 90 8.32 2.11 -0.71
C ILE A 90 9.79 2.09 -1.13
N ALA A 91 10.67 2.47 -0.21
CA ALA A 91 12.09 2.61 -0.47
C ALA A 91 12.79 1.24 -0.55
N ASN A 92 13.89 1.20 -1.30
CA ASN A 92 14.77 0.04 -1.42
C ASN A 92 14.04 -1.24 -1.87
N VAL A 93 13.07 -1.10 -2.77
CA VAL A 93 12.38 -2.23 -3.39
C VAL A 93 12.33 -1.99 -4.89
N LYS A 94 12.59 -3.04 -5.67
CA LYS A 94 12.47 -3.04 -7.12
C LYS A 94 11.44 -4.07 -7.55
N HIS A 95 10.57 -3.67 -8.45
CA HIS A 95 9.67 -4.61 -9.14
C HIS A 95 10.45 -5.35 -10.24
N ILE A 96 10.38 -6.68 -10.22
CA ILE A 96 11.08 -7.56 -11.18
C ILE A 96 10.12 -7.99 -12.31
N GLY A 97 8.82 -8.08 -12.01
CA GLY A 97 7.79 -8.58 -12.92
C GLY A 97 7.36 -10.00 -12.57
N ASN A 98 6.62 -10.62 -13.49
CA ASN A 98 6.31 -12.04 -13.50
C ASN A 98 6.52 -12.61 -14.91
N ASP A 99 6.40 -13.93 -15.05
CA ASP A 99 6.41 -14.64 -16.32
C ASP A 99 5.01 -14.69 -16.99
N GLY A 100 4.09 -13.84 -16.55
CA GLY A 100 2.70 -13.77 -17.03
C GLY A 100 1.75 -14.81 -16.43
N SER A 101 2.23 -15.70 -15.55
CA SER A 101 1.41 -16.78 -14.98
C SER A 101 1.34 -16.79 -13.44
N ASP A 102 2.26 -16.10 -12.76
CA ASP A 102 2.33 -16.06 -11.29
C ASP A 102 2.22 -14.63 -10.73
N ALA A 103 2.15 -14.52 -9.40
CA ALA A 103 2.16 -13.25 -8.70
C ALA A 103 3.45 -12.44 -8.98
N GLU A 104 3.30 -11.12 -9.01
CA GLU A 104 4.40 -10.17 -9.18
C GLU A 104 5.53 -10.40 -8.17
N GLU A 105 6.78 -10.43 -8.66
CA GLU A 105 7.98 -10.60 -7.86
C GLU A 105 8.72 -9.27 -7.64
N TYR A 106 9.30 -9.11 -6.46
CA TYR A 106 10.01 -7.93 -6.02
C TYR A 106 11.36 -8.31 -5.40
N GLU A 107 12.32 -7.40 -5.46
CA GLU A 107 13.64 -7.53 -4.83
C GLU A 107 13.86 -6.41 -3.82
N LYS A 108 14.35 -6.77 -2.63
CA LYS A 108 14.83 -5.80 -1.65
C LYS A 108 16.22 -5.30 -2.06
N LEU A 109 16.35 -4.00 -2.32
CA LEU A 109 17.59 -3.36 -2.78
C LEU A 109 18.56 -3.01 -1.67
#